data_AF-A0A1G1YEI3-F1
#
_entry.id   AF-A0A1G1YEI3-F1
#
_cell.length_a   1.000
_cell.length_b   1.000
_cell.length_c   1.000
_cell.angle_alpha   90.00
_cell.angle_beta   90.00
_cell.angle_gamma   90.00
#
_symmetry.space_group_name_H-M   'P 1'
#
loop_
_entity.id
_entity.type
_entity.pdbx_description
1 polymer ?
#
loop_
_entity_poly.entity_id
_entity_poly.type
_entity_poly.pdbx_seq_one_letter_code
_entity_poly.pdbx_strand_id
1 'polypeptide(L)'
;MLLKNYQKKRKFDKTPEPKGAVKIKGKNRFVVHKHQASHLHYDFRLELPARIAAQNVAGGPDKIEKGPVVLKSWAVPKGIPAVAGIKHLAVQVEDHPVDYISFRGIIPKGNYGAGKVEIWDKGKFKLIEFGRTFLKIELSGKKLKGKYILTRFGQGNKNWLVFKMK
;
A
#
# COMPACT_ATOMS: atom_id res chain seq x y z
N MET A 1 -2.05 -19.37 3.47
CA MET A 1 -0.71 -18.87 3.10
C MET A 1 -0.76 -17.35 2.95
N LEU A 2 0.20 -16.66 3.55
CA LEU A 2 0.43 -15.24 3.31
C LEU A 2 0.72 -15.02 1.81
N LEU A 3 0.20 -13.95 1.20
CA LEU A 3 0.32 -13.67 -0.25
C LEU A 3 -0.41 -14.63 -1.21
N LYS A 4 -1.21 -15.59 -0.74
CA LYS A 4 -1.94 -16.55 -1.62
C LYS A 4 -2.77 -15.83 -2.70
N ASN A 5 -3.46 -14.76 -2.33
CA ASN A 5 -4.30 -14.01 -3.27
C ASN A 5 -3.46 -13.25 -4.31
N TYR A 6 -2.30 -12.73 -3.93
CA TYR A 6 -1.35 -12.11 -4.86
C TYR A 6 -0.81 -13.15 -5.84
N GLN A 7 -0.28 -14.26 -5.32
CA GLN A 7 0.33 -15.31 -6.14
C GLN A 7 -0.68 -15.95 -7.11
N LYS A 8 -1.93 -16.18 -6.67
CA LYS A 8 -3.00 -16.70 -7.53
C LYS A 8 -3.34 -15.80 -8.73
N LYS A 9 -3.16 -14.49 -8.59
CA LYS A 9 -3.45 -13.52 -9.65
C LYS A 9 -2.30 -13.29 -10.61
N ARG A 10 -1.15 -13.97 -10.44
CA ARG A 10 0.07 -13.71 -11.22
C ARG A 10 0.56 -14.96 -11.93
N LYS A 11 0.91 -14.77 -13.21
CA LYS A 11 1.57 -15.77 -14.05
C LYS A 11 3.05 -15.43 -14.11
N PHE A 12 3.81 -15.89 -13.12
CA PHE A 12 5.22 -15.48 -12.92
C PHE A 12 6.18 -15.97 -14.02
N ASP A 13 5.72 -16.87 -14.88
CA ASP A 13 6.34 -17.25 -16.15
C ASP A 13 6.16 -16.18 -17.25
N LYS A 14 5.20 -15.25 -17.07
CA LYS A 14 4.78 -14.24 -18.07
C LYS A 14 4.79 -12.81 -17.52
N THR A 15 5.30 -12.58 -16.32
CA THR A 15 5.44 -11.23 -15.74
C THR A 15 6.81 -11.09 -15.07
N PRO A 16 7.48 -9.93 -15.19
CA PRO A 16 8.71 -9.65 -14.44
C PRO A 16 8.44 -9.32 -12.96
N GLU A 17 7.19 -9.40 -12.51
CA GLU A 17 6.83 -9.14 -11.12
C GLU A 17 7.42 -10.19 -10.17
N PRO A 18 7.92 -9.79 -8.99
CA PRO A 18 8.51 -10.73 -8.06
C PRO A 18 7.45 -11.63 -7.43
N LYS A 19 7.70 -12.96 -7.39
CA LYS A 19 6.96 -13.89 -6.52
C LYS A 19 6.98 -13.41 -5.08
N GLY A 20 8.17 -12.96 -4.68
CA GLY A 20 8.50 -12.40 -3.38
C GLY A 20 8.48 -13.41 -2.25
N ALA A 21 9.36 -13.22 -1.27
CA ALA A 21 9.38 -14.03 -0.06
C ALA A 21 8.63 -13.33 1.09
N VAL A 22 8.14 -14.13 2.03
CA VAL A 22 7.63 -13.61 3.30
C VAL A 22 8.81 -13.03 4.08
N LYS A 23 8.72 -11.76 4.48
CA LYS A 23 9.73 -11.13 5.35
C LYS A 23 9.18 -10.97 6.75
N ILE A 24 10.03 -11.10 7.76
CA ILE A 24 9.63 -11.05 9.18
C ILE A 24 9.92 -9.68 9.81
N LYS A 25 10.80 -8.88 9.20
CA LYS A 25 11.15 -7.54 9.69
C LYS A 25 10.87 -6.48 8.63
N GLY A 26 10.03 -5.52 8.98
CA GLY A 26 9.75 -4.34 8.15
C GLY A 26 10.80 -3.25 8.35
N LYS A 27 10.94 -2.38 7.36
CA LYS A 27 11.77 -1.17 7.42
C LYS A 27 10.94 0.12 7.42
N ASN A 28 9.63 0.01 7.65
CA ASN A 28 8.63 1.09 7.62
C ASN A 28 8.74 1.96 6.37
N ARG A 29 8.82 1.30 5.21
CA ARG A 29 8.91 1.97 3.91
C ARG A 29 7.53 2.10 3.27
N PHE A 30 7.37 3.15 2.47
CA PHE A 30 6.25 3.27 1.56
C PHE A 30 6.73 3.46 0.12
N VAL A 31 5.86 3.11 -0.81
CA VAL A 31 6.02 3.42 -2.22
C VAL A 31 4.68 3.84 -2.82
N VAL A 32 4.73 4.78 -3.74
CA VAL A 32 3.65 5.11 -4.65
C VAL A 32 4.10 4.68 -6.05
N HIS A 33 3.43 3.70 -6.63
CA HIS A 33 3.64 3.38 -8.03
C HIS A 33 2.64 4.15 -8.89
N LYS A 34 3.11 4.83 -9.94
CA LYS A 34 2.26 5.30 -11.03
C LYS A 34 2.04 4.10 -11.95
N HIS A 35 0.79 3.73 -12.17
CA HIS A 35 0.42 2.55 -12.93
C HIS A 35 -0.43 2.95 -14.13
N GLN A 36 0.16 2.87 -15.31
CA GLN A 36 -0.51 3.06 -16.61
C GLN A 36 -1.10 1.73 -17.07
N ALA A 37 -2.18 1.29 -16.42
CA ALA A 37 -2.99 0.16 -16.85
C ALA A 37 -4.09 0.63 -17.83
N SER A 38 -5.22 -0.09 -17.92
CA SER A 38 -6.39 0.38 -18.69
C SER A 38 -6.85 1.78 -18.27
N HIS A 39 -6.69 2.10 -16.99
CA HIS A 39 -6.84 3.46 -16.46
C HIS A 39 -5.59 3.83 -15.67
N LEU A 40 -5.13 5.07 -15.83
CA LEU A 40 -4.08 5.63 -15.00
C LEU A 40 -4.55 5.68 -13.54
N HIS A 41 -3.77 5.10 -12.64
CA HIS A 41 -3.98 5.20 -11.21
C HIS A 41 -2.64 5.15 -10.48
N TYR A 42 -2.69 5.33 -9.16
CA TYR A 42 -1.52 5.26 -8.30
C TYR A 42 -1.70 4.18 -7.24
N ASP A 43 -0.80 3.23 -7.17
CA ASP A 43 -0.81 2.24 -6.10
C ASP A 43 -0.03 2.77 -4.90
N PHE A 44 -0.73 3.08 -3.83
CA PHE A 44 -0.15 3.43 -2.54
C PHE A 44 0.09 2.19 -1.70
N ARG A 45 1.33 1.99 -1.25
CA ARG A 45 1.74 0.77 -0.56
C ARG A 45 2.55 1.06 0.68
N LEU A 46 2.20 0.41 1.79
CA LEU A 46 2.86 0.53 3.09
C LEU A 46 3.41 -0.81 3.54
N GLU A 47 4.70 -0.86 3.87
CA GLU A 47 5.33 -2.01 4.51
C GLU A 47 4.85 -2.12 5.96
N LEU A 48 3.87 -2.99 6.21
CA LEU A 48 3.22 -3.18 7.50
C LEU A 48 3.11 -4.68 7.84
N PRO A 49 2.99 -5.03 9.14
CA PRO A 49 2.66 -6.38 9.55
C PRO A 49 1.38 -6.90 8.89
N ALA A 50 1.41 -8.16 8.49
CA ALA A 50 0.34 -8.83 7.78
C ALA A 50 -0.95 -8.86 8.59
N ARG A 51 -0.80 -9.08 9.90
CA ARG A 51 -1.85 -8.96 10.90
C ARG A 51 -1.65 -7.63 11.62
N ILE A 52 -2.63 -6.75 11.48
CA ILE A 52 -2.76 -5.56 12.32
C ILE A 52 -3.80 -5.95 13.37
N ALA A 53 -3.47 -5.82 14.65
CA ALA A 53 -4.31 -6.30 15.75
C ALA A 53 -5.77 -5.83 15.59
N ALA A 54 -6.72 -6.69 15.93
CA ALA A 54 -8.15 -6.46 15.72
C ALA A 54 -8.72 -5.32 16.58
N GLN A 55 -7.99 -4.91 17.62
CA GLN A 55 -8.38 -3.85 18.54
C GLN A 55 -7.78 -2.52 18.08
N ASN A 56 -8.52 -1.42 18.28
CA ASN A 56 -7.99 -0.07 18.11
C ASN A 56 -6.90 0.12 19.15
N VAL A 57 -5.64 0.02 18.73
CA VAL A 57 -4.53 0.22 19.65
C VAL A 57 -4.09 1.67 19.49
N ALA A 58 -4.51 2.51 20.43
CA ALA A 58 -3.82 3.77 20.66
C ALA A 58 -2.38 3.43 21.08
N GLY A 59 -1.43 3.68 20.18
CA GLY A 59 -0.01 3.44 20.42
C GLY A 59 0.76 3.17 19.13
N GLY A 60 2.03 3.56 19.15
CA GLY A 60 2.96 3.46 18.04
C GLY A 60 3.38 2.03 17.69
N PRO A 61 4.42 1.87 16.86
CA PRO A 61 4.83 0.58 16.29
C PRO A 61 5.20 -0.50 17.32
N ASP A 62 5.49 -0.13 18.56
CA ASP A 62 5.88 -1.05 19.64
C ASP A 62 4.75 -1.97 20.10
N LYS A 63 3.50 -1.62 19.78
CA LYS A 63 2.32 -2.45 20.08
C LYS A 63 1.90 -3.34 18.92
N ILE A 64 2.63 -3.34 17.80
CA ILE A 64 2.32 -4.25 16.70
C ILE A 64 2.98 -5.60 16.97
N GLU A 65 2.17 -6.66 16.95
CA GLU A 65 2.65 -8.03 17.08
C GLU A 65 3.78 -8.30 16.07
N LYS A 66 4.89 -8.85 16.56
CA LYS A 66 5.98 -9.29 15.70
C LYS A 66 5.45 -10.38 14.77
N GLY A 67 5.63 -10.19 13.48
CA GLY A 67 5.07 -11.10 12.51
C GLY A 67 5.51 -10.76 11.09
N PRO A 68 5.09 -11.58 10.12
CA PRO A 68 5.46 -11.34 8.74
C PRO A 68 4.90 -10.00 8.26
N VAL A 69 5.69 -9.30 7.45
CA VAL A 69 5.36 -8.01 6.84
C VAL A 69 5.03 -8.18 5.38
N VAL A 70 4.12 -7.32 4.91
CA VAL A 70 3.64 -7.25 3.53
C VAL A 70 3.50 -5.79 3.12
N LEU A 71 3.28 -5.55 1.83
CA LEU A 71 2.84 -4.27 1.34
C LEU A 71 1.31 -4.19 1.36
N LYS A 72 0.75 -3.61 2.42
CA LYS A 72 -0.66 -3.22 2.45
C LYS A 72 -0.87 -2.18 1.34
N SER A 73 -1.81 -2.44 0.44
CA SER A 73 -1.88 -1.75 -0.85
C SER A 73 -3.27 -1.19 -1.14
N TRP A 74 -3.30 0.00 -1.72
CA TRP A 74 -4.52 0.66 -2.20
C TRP A 74 -4.29 1.25 -3.59
N ALA A 75 -5.23 1.02 -4.51
CA ALA A 75 -5.30 1.73 -5.77
C ALA A 75 -6.00 3.08 -5.56
N VAL A 76 -5.35 4.18 -5.94
CA VAL A 76 -5.80 5.55 -5.73
C VAL A 76 -5.92 6.22 -7.11
N PRO A 77 -7.13 6.26 -7.72
CA PRO A 77 -7.30 6.72 -9.10
C PRO A 77 -6.77 8.14 -9.34
N LYS A 78 -7.02 9.05 -8.39
CA LYS A 78 -6.59 10.47 -8.46
C LYS A 78 -5.24 10.74 -7.78
N GLY A 79 -4.49 9.70 -7.41
CA GLY A 79 -3.22 9.85 -6.68
C GLY A 79 -3.38 10.21 -5.21
N ILE A 80 -2.31 10.25 -4.44
CA ILE A 80 -2.35 10.65 -3.03
C ILE A 80 -2.25 12.18 -2.98
N PRO A 81 -3.17 12.89 -2.29
CA PRO A 81 -3.18 14.35 -2.30
C PRO A 81 -1.97 14.92 -1.55
N ALA A 82 -1.13 15.71 -2.21
CA ALA A 82 0.07 16.32 -1.60
C ALA A 82 -0.26 17.54 -0.69
N VAL A 83 -1.47 18.08 -0.82
CA VAL A 83 -1.98 19.24 -0.08
C VAL A 83 -3.15 18.85 0.82
N ALA A 84 -3.31 19.54 1.95
CA ALA A 84 -4.40 19.31 2.88
C ALA A 84 -5.74 19.82 2.32
N GLY A 85 -6.85 19.34 2.88
CA GLY A 85 -8.21 19.74 2.48
C GLY A 85 -8.81 18.91 1.34
N ILE A 86 -8.02 18.07 0.67
CA ILE A 86 -8.48 17.20 -0.41
C ILE A 86 -8.58 15.75 0.06
N LYS A 87 -9.69 15.08 -0.23
CA LYS A 87 -9.92 13.65 0.04
C LYS A 87 -9.99 12.88 -1.26
N HIS A 88 -9.20 11.81 -1.40
CA HIS A 88 -9.25 10.92 -2.56
C HIS A 88 -9.70 9.51 -2.16
N LEU A 89 -10.44 8.85 -3.07
CA LEU A 89 -10.77 7.43 -2.95
C LEU A 89 -9.51 6.58 -3.05
N ALA A 90 -9.36 5.64 -2.12
CA ALA A 90 -8.32 4.63 -2.09
C ALA A 90 -8.99 3.25 -1.96
N VAL A 91 -8.91 2.43 -3.01
CA VAL A 91 -9.52 1.09 -3.04
C VAL A 91 -8.48 0.07 -2.60
N GLN A 92 -8.73 -0.62 -1.49
CA GLN A 92 -7.83 -1.64 -0.98
C GLN A 92 -7.74 -2.83 -1.94
N VAL A 93 -6.51 -3.20 -2.28
CA VAL A 93 -6.19 -4.36 -3.13
C VAL A 93 -5.43 -5.42 -2.32
N GLU A 94 -5.05 -6.52 -2.97
CA GLU A 94 -4.32 -7.59 -2.30
C GLU A 94 -2.99 -7.10 -1.71
N ASP A 95 -2.57 -7.74 -0.62
CA ASP A 95 -1.24 -7.55 -0.06
C ASP A 95 -0.18 -8.00 -1.07
N HIS A 96 0.87 -7.19 -1.25
CA HIS A 96 1.99 -7.52 -2.14
C HIS A 96 3.22 -7.94 -1.34
N PRO A 97 4.13 -8.74 -1.92
CA PRO A 97 5.40 -9.04 -1.28
C PRO A 97 6.22 -7.77 -1.09
N VAL A 98 7.03 -7.72 -0.02
CA VAL A 98 7.91 -6.58 0.28
C VAL A 98 8.90 -6.31 -0.86
N ASP A 99 9.31 -7.33 -1.62
CA ASP A 99 10.20 -7.18 -2.77
C ASP A 99 9.59 -6.35 -3.91
N TYR A 100 8.26 -6.27 -3.97
CA TYR A 100 7.56 -5.45 -4.96
C TYR A 100 7.79 -3.95 -4.76
N ILE A 101 8.31 -3.52 -3.60
CA ILE A 101 8.50 -2.10 -3.26
C ILE A 101 9.46 -1.37 -4.20
N SER A 102 10.37 -2.11 -4.85
CA SER A 102 11.35 -1.58 -5.80
C SER A 102 11.00 -1.89 -7.25
N PHE A 103 9.86 -2.56 -7.51
CA PHE A 103 9.49 -2.98 -8.84
C PHE A 103 9.26 -1.79 -9.77
N ARG A 104 9.79 -1.91 -10.98
CA ARG A 104 9.58 -1.00 -12.11
C ARG A 104 9.59 -1.87 -13.36
N GLY A 105 8.72 -1.57 -14.31
CA GLY A 105 8.68 -2.33 -15.55
C GLY A 105 7.33 -2.27 -16.22
N ILE A 106 7.14 -3.16 -17.19
CA ILE A 106 5.88 -3.31 -17.92
C ILE A 106 5.33 -4.69 -17.55
N ILE A 107 4.11 -4.71 -17.02
CA ILE A 107 3.35 -5.94 -16.82
C ILE A 107 2.71 -6.27 -18.18
N PRO A 108 3.05 -7.41 -18.83
CA PRO A 108 2.60 -7.69 -20.20
C PRO A 108 1.07 -7.83 -20.30
N LYS A 109 0.51 -7.49 -21.46
CA LYS A 109 -0.92 -7.68 -21.77
C LYS A 109 -1.36 -9.12 -21.49
N GLY A 110 -2.60 -9.30 -21.03
CA GLY A 110 -3.15 -10.61 -20.64
C GLY A 110 -2.78 -11.05 -19.21
N ASN A 111 -1.94 -10.29 -18.51
CA ASN A 111 -1.73 -10.43 -17.07
C ASN A 111 -2.63 -9.48 -16.28
N TYR A 112 -2.94 -9.87 -15.03
CA TYR A 112 -3.69 -9.01 -14.13
C TYR A 112 -2.86 -7.76 -13.77
N GLY A 113 -3.43 -6.58 -13.99
CA GLY A 113 -2.71 -5.33 -13.82
C GLY A 113 -1.71 -5.06 -14.94
N ALA A 114 -1.97 -5.53 -16.17
CA ALA A 114 -1.16 -5.18 -17.33
C ALA A 114 -1.02 -3.66 -17.47
N GLY A 115 0.20 -3.19 -17.74
CA GLY A 115 0.51 -1.76 -17.78
C GLY A 115 1.93 -1.43 -17.37
N LYS A 116 2.33 -0.18 -17.62
CA LYS A 116 3.64 0.33 -17.18
C LYS A 116 3.55 0.75 -15.71
N VAL A 117 4.51 0.29 -14.91
CA VAL A 117 4.65 0.57 -13.48
C VAL A 117 5.94 1.35 -13.23
N GLU A 118 5.80 2.53 -12.66
CA GLU A 118 6.91 3.42 -12.31
C GLU A 118 6.83 3.85 -10.85
N ILE A 119 7.97 4.05 -10.18
CA ILE A 119 7.97 4.63 -8.82
C ILE A 119 7.76 6.13 -8.93
N TRP A 120 6.61 6.62 -8.48
CA TRP A 120 6.26 8.04 -8.46
C TRP A 120 6.80 8.77 -7.22
N ASP A 121 6.73 8.10 -6.07
CA ASP A 121 7.38 8.53 -4.83
C ASP A 121 7.71 7.31 -3.96
N LYS A 122 8.68 7.47 -3.06
CA LYS A 122 9.05 6.45 -2.07
C LYS A 122 9.71 7.11 -0.86
N GLY A 123 9.62 6.47 0.28
CA GLY A 123 10.27 6.97 1.48
C GLY A 123 10.06 6.06 2.68
N LYS A 124 10.33 6.63 3.86
CA LYS A 124 9.94 6.03 5.13
C LYS A 124 8.61 6.62 5.59
N PHE A 125 7.93 5.90 6.47
CA PHE A 125 6.81 6.44 7.22
C PHE A 125 6.94 6.11 8.70
N LYS A 126 6.29 6.92 9.55
CA LYS A 126 6.03 6.58 10.94
C LYS A 126 4.56 6.23 11.09
N LEU A 127 4.26 5.11 11.75
CA LEU A 127 2.90 4.78 12.14
C LEU A 127 2.58 5.55 13.42
N ILE A 128 1.55 6.40 13.38
CA ILE A 128 1.11 7.20 14.53
C ILE A 128 0.01 6.46 15.27
N GLU A 129 -0.99 5.98 14.53
CA GLU A 129 -2.18 5.36 15.09
C GLU A 129 -2.78 4.41 14.06
N PHE A 130 -3.38 3.31 14.51
CA PHE A 130 -4.01 2.35 13.62
C PHE A 130 -5.19 1.64 14.28
N GLY A 131 -6.10 1.19 13.42
CA GLY A 131 -7.17 0.28 13.78
C GLY A 131 -7.64 -0.49 12.55
N ARG A 132 -8.71 -1.27 12.72
CA ARG A 132 -9.25 -2.11 11.63
C ARG A 132 -9.73 -1.29 10.43
N THR A 133 -10.16 -0.05 10.68
CA THR A 133 -10.80 0.84 9.69
C THR A 133 -10.09 2.17 9.55
N PHE A 134 -8.93 2.37 10.17
CA PHE A 134 -8.19 3.63 10.04
C PHE A 134 -6.68 3.44 10.20
N LEU A 135 -5.91 4.31 9.55
CA LEU A 135 -4.46 4.41 9.67
C LEU A 135 -4.06 5.88 9.67
N LYS A 136 -3.29 6.29 10.68
CA LYS A 136 -2.66 7.60 10.77
C LYS A 136 -1.16 7.42 10.67
N ILE A 137 -0.56 8.05 9.67
CA ILE A 137 0.86 7.89 9.35
C ILE A 137 1.49 9.24 9.07
N GLU A 138 2.80 9.34 9.31
CA GLU A 138 3.61 10.47 8.85
C GLU A 138 4.52 9.98 7.72
N LEU A 139 4.40 10.58 6.54
CA LEU A 139 5.19 10.24 5.37
C LEU A 139 6.45 11.11 5.29
N SER A 140 7.56 10.49 4.94
CA SER A 140 8.84 11.13 4.66
C SER A 140 9.36 10.69 3.29
N GLY A 141 8.65 11.12 2.24
CA GLY A 141 9.02 10.95 0.83
C GLY A 141 9.62 12.21 0.21
N LYS A 142 9.88 12.13 -1.10
CA LYS A 142 10.29 13.32 -1.87
C LYS A 142 9.09 14.23 -2.16
N LYS A 143 7.95 13.63 -2.52
CA LYS A 143 6.73 14.36 -2.90
C LYS A 143 5.70 14.39 -1.78
N LEU A 144 5.47 13.25 -1.13
CA LEU A 144 4.53 13.12 -0.02
C LEU A 144 5.28 13.29 1.30
N LYS A 145 4.95 14.37 2.02
CA LYS A 145 5.49 14.71 3.33
C LYS A 145 4.37 15.09 4.30
N GLY A 146 4.58 14.81 5.58
CA GLY A 146 3.66 15.18 6.66
C GLY A 146 2.66 14.09 7.02
N LYS A 147 1.64 14.44 7.81
CA LYS A 147 0.67 13.49 8.37
C LYS A 147 -0.48 13.21 7.40
N TYR A 148 -0.85 11.94 7.29
CA TYR A 148 -1.94 11.44 6.45
C TYR A 148 -2.84 10.52 7.25
N ILE A 149 -4.11 10.50 6.85
CA ILE A 149 -5.10 9.55 7.36
C ILE A 149 -5.65 8.73 6.19
N LEU A 150 -5.77 7.43 6.42
CA LEU A 150 -6.61 6.53 5.64
C LEU A 150 -7.77 6.08 6.53
N THR A 151 -9.00 6.18 6.02
CA THR A 151 -10.19 5.71 6.75
C THR A 151 -11.10 4.90 5.84
N ARG A 152 -11.56 3.75 6.33
CA ARG A 152 -12.45 2.84 5.61
C ARG A 152 -13.89 3.28 5.80
N PHE A 153 -14.69 3.22 4.75
CA PHE A 153 -16.11 3.54 4.79
C PHE A 153 -16.94 2.49 4.07
N GLY A 154 -18.20 2.35 4.49
CA GLY A 154 -19.11 1.29 4.05
C GLY A 154 -18.78 -0.06 4.71
N GLN A 155 -19.77 -0.68 5.34
CA GLN A 155 -19.60 -2.01 5.94
C GLN A 155 -19.18 -3.03 4.86
N GLY A 156 -18.18 -3.86 5.17
CA GLY A 156 -17.69 -4.91 4.26
C GLY A 156 -16.89 -4.45 3.04
N ASN A 157 -16.85 -3.16 2.70
CA ASN A 157 -16.30 -2.69 1.42
C ASN A 157 -14.78 -2.45 1.46
N LYS A 158 -14.08 -2.61 0.33
CA LYS A 158 -12.65 -2.31 0.13
C LYS A 158 -12.37 -0.81 0.01
N ASN A 159 -13.36 0.06 0.16
CA ASN A 159 -13.21 1.49 -0.08
C ASN A 159 -12.70 2.25 1.15
N TRP A 160 -11.67 3.06 0.92
CA TRP A 160 -11.06 3.97 1.89
C TRP A 160 -11.01 5.38 1.32
N LEU A 161 -10.89 6.37 2.19
CA LEU A 161 -10.46 7.72 1.85
C LEU A 161 -9.02 7.90 2.31
N VAL A 162 -8.21 8.58 1.51
CA VAL A 162 -6.88 9.05 1.89
C VAL A 162 -6.82 10.57 1.78
N PHE A 163 -6.26 11.23 2.79
CA PHE A 163 -6.09 12.67 2.81
C PHE A 163 -4.93 13.11 3.70
N LYS A 164 -4.33 14.25 3.35
CA LYS A 164 -3.30 14.91 4.15
C LYS A 164 -3.96 15.72 5.27
N MET A 165 -3.42 15.61 6.48
CA MET A 165 -3.83 16.42 7.62
C MET A 165 -3.28 17.85 7.48
N LYS A 166 -4.00 18.81 8.07
CA LYS A 166 -3.46 20.16 8.29
C LYS A 166 -2.31 20.11 9.29
#